data_AF-A0A7X9KMK1-F1
#
_entry.id   AF-A0A7X9KMK1-F1
#
_cell.length_a   1.000
_cell.length_b   1.000
_cell.length_c   1.000
_cell.angle_alpha   90.00
_cell.angle_beta   90.00
_cell.angle_gamma   90.00
#
_symmetry.space_group_name_H-M   'P 1'
#
loop_
_entity.id
_entity.type
_entity.pdbx_description
1 polymer ?
#
loop_
_entity_poly.entity_id
_entity_poly.type
_entity_poly.pdbx_seq_one_letter_code
_entity_poly.pdbx_strand_id
1 'polypeptide(L)'
;MNIRRSRTRRTGVGLLVIAVAALGACSSETKRSIDDASTTVAGPSTTVLADVTTTLAATTTVPVEATTIPVVTDAPTTIPAPQPTDPPATDAPGFGLYDEVSPPGVPSGHTDPFASSGVLGNGVYWVQYNGGETFTPDIEVTQAFFGAECETQAAAAGDECLNDIFVLGDPSREIDDLPFADDVFLTVADANTQKSYWITPDELRSVRASSPSDPAPDGYGFASFPWKMTGQGGTIVKFEQVWVP
;
A
#
# COMPACT_ATOMS: atom_id res chain seq x y z
N MET A 1 8.47 44.34 55.06
CA MET A 1 7.40 44.11 56.05
C MET A 1 6.58 42.93 55.55
N ASN A 2 6.75 41.77 56.20
CA ASN A 2 6.08 40.50 55.87
C ASN A 2 4.63 40.50 56.39
N ILE A 3 3.71 39.86 55.67
CA ILE A 3 2.77 38.85 56.22
C ILE A 3 2.33 37.94 55.07
N ARG A 4 2.69 36.65 55.19
CA ARG A 4 2.14 35.51 54.43
C ARG A 4 0.73 35.19 54.94
N ARG A 5 -0.18 34.77 54.06
CA ARG A 5 -1.09 33.64 54.36
C ARG A 5 -1.36 32.80 53.12
N SER A 6 -0.81 31.59 53.17
CA SER A 6 -1.15 30.40 52.42
C SER A 6 -2.54 29.87 52.78
N ARG A 7 -3.28 29.35 51.79
CA ARG A 7 -4.16 28.18 52.00
C ARG A 7 -3.96 27.18 50.87
N THR A 8 -4.08 25.93 51.28
CA THR A 8 -3.53 24.73 50.70
C THR A 8 -4.68 23.75 50.47
N ARG A 9 -4.66 23.03 49.34
CA ARG A 9 -5.36 21.72 49.08
C ARG A 9 -6.90 21.79 49.03
N ARG A 10 -7.64 20.95 48.31
CA ARG A 10 -7.48 19.55 47.93
C ARG A 10 -8.55 19.21 46.87
N THR A 11 -8.15 18.38 45.91
CA THR A 11 -8.92 17.36 45.19
C THR A 11 -10.38 17.12 45.64
N GLY A 12 -11.31 17.15 44.67
CA GLY A 12 -12.65 16.58 44.76
C GLY A 12 -12.96 15.78 43.51
N VAL A 13 -12.78 14.46 43.62
CA VAL A 13 -13.10 13.43 42.62
C VAL A 13 -14.62 13.32 42.47
N GLY A 14 -15.06 13.11 41.24
CA GLY A 14 -16.47 12.99 40.87
C GLY A 14 -17.14 11.71 41.35
N LEU A 15 -18.47 11.76 41.32
CA LEU A 15 -19.36 10.60 41.38
C LEU A 15 -20.69 11.04 40.79
N LEU A 16 -20.90 10.75 39.50
CA LEU A 16 -22.23 10.77 38.90
C LEU A 16 -22.63 9.31 38.64
N VAL A 17 -23.66 8.89 39.37
CA VAL A 17 -24.30 7.59 39.29
C VAL A 17 -25.25 7.60 38.09
N ILE A 18 -25.07 6.67 37.16
CA ILE A 18 -26.12 6.31 36.20
C ILE A 18 -26.42 4.83 36.40
N ALA A 19 -27.62 4.59 36.93
CA ALA A 19 -28.23 3.27 37.00
C ALA A 19 -28.91 2.97 35.66
N VAL A 20 -28.63 1.81 35.06
CA VAL A 20 -29.52 1.17 34.08
C VAL A 20 -29.61 -0.31 34.39
N ALA A 21 -30.85 -0.78 34.47
CA ALA A 21 -31.26 -2.11 34.87
C ALA A 21 -31.02 -3.16 33.77
N ALA A 22 -30.97 -4.41 34.24
CA ALA A 22 -30.64 -5.63 33.51
C ALA A 22 -31.77 -6.20 32.64
N LEU A 23 -31.37 -6.82 31.52
CA LEU A 23 -31.90 -8.02 30.83
C LEU A 23 -30.68 -8.49 29.98
N GLY A 24 -30.12 -9.70 29.99
CA GLY A 24 -30.62 -11.04 30.21
C GLY A 24 -30.21 -11.89 28.99
N ALA A 25 -29.09 -12.64 29.06
CA ALA A 25 -28.80 -13.77 28.18
C ALA A 25 -27.61 -14.60 28.70
N CYS A 26 -27.87 -15.88 28.95
CA CYS A 26 -26.92 -16.90 29.39
C CYS A 26 -25.87 -17.22 28.31
N SER A 27 -24.63 -17.47 28.71
CA SER A 27 -23.73 -18.32 27.93
C SER A 27 -23.11 -19.36 28.85
N SER A 28 -23.45 -20.62 28.59
CA SER A 28 -23.07 -21.78 29.39
C SER A 28 -21.61 -22.15 29.16
N GLU A 29 -20.88 -22.33 30.25
CA GLU A 29 -19.68 -23.16 30.32
C GLU A 29 -19.98 -24.58 29.82
N THR A 30 -19.08 -25.18 29.04
CA THR A 30 -18.85 -26.63 29.09
C THR A 30 -17.37 -26.93 28.81
N LYS A 31 -16.73 -27.42 29.87
CA LYS A 31 -15.41 -28.05 29.91
C LYS A 31 -15.59 -29.56 30.08
N ARG A 32 -15.05 -30.37 29.16
CA ARG A 32 -14.61 -31.78 29.30
C ARG A 32 -13.63 -32.02 28.15
N SER A 33 -12.32 -32.24 28.29
CA SER A 33 -11.49 -33.15 29.09
C SER A 33 -11.58 -34.64 28.71
N ILE A 34 -10.62 -35.03 27.85
CA ILE A 34 -9.69 -36.18 27.90
C ILE A 34 -10.20 -37.62 27.65
N ASP A 35 -9.31 -38.37 26.96
CA ASP A 35 -9.11 -39.83 26.80
C ASP A 35 -9.44 -40.39 25.40
N ASP A 36 -8.65 -41.26 24.75
CA ASP A 36 -7.28 -41.77 24.90
C ASP A 36 -6.97 -42.62 23.63
N ALA A 37 -5.69 -42.82 23.34
CA ALA A 37 -5.05 -43.93 22.64
C ALA A 37 -5.38 -44.32 21.17
N SER A 38 -4.39 -44.02 20.30
CA SER A 38 -3.54 -44.98 19.57
C SER A 38 -4.17 -46.11 18.74
N THR A 39 -3.98 -46.08 17.41
CA THR A 39 -3.49 -47.26 16.66
C THR A 39 -2.81 -46.81 15.35
N THR A 40 -1.55 -47.19 15.20
CA THR A 40 -0.74 -47.13 13.96
C THR A 40 -1.09 -48.31 13.05
N VAL A 41 -1.39 -48.08 11.77
CA VAL A 41 -1.12 -49.07 10.69
C VAL A 41 -0.69 -48.33 9.42
N ALA A 42 0.45 -48.75 8.89
CA ALA A 42 1.08 -48.31 7.66
C ALA A 42 0.44 -48.93 6.41
N GLY A 43 0.59 -48.26 5.27
CA GLY A 43 0.41 -48.85 3.94
C GLY A 43 0.38 -47.80 2.82
N PRO A 44 1.45 -47.68 2.01
CA PRO A 44 1.44 -46.85 0.80
C PRO A 44 0.80 -47.64 -0.35
N SER A 45 -0.14 -47.04 -1.07
CA SER A 45 -0.63 -47.58 -2.35
C SER A 45 -0.03 -46.78 -3.50
N THR A 46 1.14 -47.23 -3.94
CA THR A 46 1.68 -46.97 -5.28
C THR A 46 0.83 -47.71 -6.31
N THR A 47 0.29 -47.00 -7.31
CA THR A 47 -0.18 -47.64 -8.54
C THR A 47 0.82 -47.36 -9.65
N VAL A 48 1.38 -48.45 -10.18
CA VAL A 48 2.40 -48.50 -11.21
C VAL A 48 1.76 -48.41 -12.59
N LEU A 49 2.43 -47.63 -13.46
CA LEU A 49 2.49 -47.61 -14.93
C LEU A 49 1.54 -48.54 -15.71
N ALA A 50 0.75 -47.94 -16.61
CA ALA A 50 0.34 -48.56 -17.86
C ALA A 50 1.10 -47.92 -19.03
N ASP A 51 2.01 -48.71 -19.58
CA ASP A 51 2.79 -48.50 -20.78
C ASP A 51 1.86 -48.55 -22.01
N VAL A 52 1.81 -47.47 -22.80
CA VAL A 52 1.11 -47.46 -24.09
C VAL A 52 2.15 -47.49 -25.20
N THR A 53 2.55 -48.72 -25.54
CA THR A 53 3.34 -49.01 -26.73
C THR A 53 2.45 -48.80 -27.97
N THR A 54 2.65 -47.71 -28.70
CA THR A 54 2.04 -47.53 -30.03
C THR A 54 3.10 -47.74 -31.10
N THR A 55 3.10 -48.94 -31.67
CA THR A 55 3.83 -49.29 -32.89
C THR A 55 3.10 -48.70 -34.09
N LEU A 56 3.75 -47.85 -34.89
CA LEU A 56 3.25 -47.44 -36.20
C LEU A 56 4.38 -47.43 -37.23
N ALA A 57 4.00 -47.95 -38.41
CA ALA A 57 4.82 -48.55 -39.43
C ALA A 57 5.82 -47.61 -40.13
N ALA A 58 6.95 -48.21 -40.52
CA ALA A 58 7.88 -47.66 -41.49
C ALA A 58 7.22 -47.57 -42.87
N THR A 59 7.34 -46.41 -43.52
CA THR A 59 7.09 -46.26 -44.97
C THR A 59 8.30 -45.57 -45.59
N THR A 60 8.89 -46.21 -46.59
CA THR A 60 10.11 -45.78 -47.28
C THR A 60 9.78 -45.14 -48.63
N THR A 61 10.58 -44.14 -49.02
CA THR A 61 10.77 -43.48 -50.35
C THR A 61 9.68 -42.48 -50.76
N VAL A 62 10.00 -41.23 -51.15
CA VAL A 62 10.79 -40.76 -52.32
C VAL A 62 11.50 -39.42 -51.99
N PRO A 63 12.71 -39.10 -52.52
CA PRO A 63 13.27 -37.76 -52.38
C PRO A 63 12.57 -36.81 -53.37
N VAL A 64 11.79 -35.86 -52.85
CA VAL A 64 11.36 -34.68 -53.60
C VAL A 64 12.44 -33.63 -53.41
N GLU A 65 13.10 -33.25 -54.50
CA GLU A 65 14.04 -32.14 -54.55
C GLU A 65 13.24 -30.83 -54.31
N ALA A 66 13.14 -30.43 -53.04
CA ALA A 66 12.52 -29.18 -52.66
C ALA A 66 13.48 -28.04 -52.98
N THR A 67 13.17 -27.30 -54.05
CA THR A 67 13.75 -25.98 -54.30
C THR A 67 13.41 -25.09 -53.11
N THR A 68 14.41 -24.79 -52.27
CA THR A 68 14.30 -23.87 -51.14
C THR A 68 14.17 -22.44 -51.67
N ILE A 69 12.94 -21.93 -51.69
CA ILE A 69 12.70 -20.49 -51.72
C ILE A 69 13.06 -19.98 -50.31
N PRO A 70 13.93 -18.96 -50.14
CA PRO A 70 14.14 -18.37 -48.83
C PRO A 70 12.85 -17.68 -48.41
N VAL A 71 12.13 -18.30 -47.47
CA VAL A 71 11.10 -17.59 -46.70
C VAL A 71 11.86 -16.63 -45.79
N VAL A 72 11.84 -15.34 -46.15
CA VAL A 72 12.20 -14.27 -45.24
C VAL A 72 11.05 -14.18 -44.24
N THR A 73 11.17 -14.93 -43.15
CA THR A 73 10.32 -14.73 -41.97
C THR A 73 10.85 -13.48 -41.28
N ASP A 74 10.28 -12.33 -41.60
CA ASP A 74 10.47 -11.14 -40.77
C ASP A 74 10.06 -11.48 -39.34
N ALA A 75 10.97 -11.24 -38.39
CA ALA A 75 10.67 -11.37 -36.98
C ALA A 75 9.48 -10.43 -36.65
N PRO A 76 8.55 -10.85 -35.77
CA PRO A 76 7.48 -9.97 -35.34
C PRO A 76 8.10 -8.70 -34.77
N THR A 77 7.78 -7.56 -35.40
CA THR A 77 8.14 -6.26 -34.87
C THR A 77 7.34 -6.07 -33.59
N THR A 78 7.97 -6.31 -32.45
CA THR A 78 7.41 -5.97 -31.15
C THR A 78 7.24 -4.45 -31.10
N ILE A 79 6.00 -3.97 -31.23
CA ILE A 79 5.67 -2.58 -30.94
C ILE A 79 6.03 -2.35 -29.48
N PRO A 80 6.92 -1.41 -29.13
CA PRO A 80 7.19 -1.09 -27.73
C PRO A 80 5.89 -0.71 -27.04
N ALA A 81 5.63 -1.29 -25.87
CA ALA A 81 4.58 -0.81 -25.00
C ALA A 81 4.78 0.71 -24.77
N PRO A 82 3.71 1.51 -24.67
CA PRO A 82 3.85 2.92 -24.32
C PRO A 82 4.61 2.99 -23.00
N GLN A 83 5.83 3.56 -23.03
CA GLN A 83 6.55 3.87 -21.81
C GLN A 83 5.65 4.79 -20.97
N PRO A 84 5.48 4.52 -19.67
CA PRO A 84 4.99 5.53 -18.75
C PRO A 84 5.83 6.78 -18.97
N THR A 85 5.19 7.88 -19.35
CA THR A 85 5.85 9.18 -19.31
C THR A 85 6.18 9.45 -17.86
N ASP A 86 7.47 9.31 -17.51
CA ASP A 86 8.00 9.72 -16.22
C ASP A 86 7.47 11.13 -15.90
N PRO A 87 6.76 11.36 -14.78
CA PRO A 87 6.64 12.71 -14.29
C PRO A 87 8.06 13.25 -14.08
N PRO A 88 8.36 14.51 -14.43
CA PRO A 88 9.70 15.04 -14.24
C PRO A 88 10.05 14.87 -12.76
N ALA A 89 11.13 14.15 -12.50
CA ALA A 89 11.86 14.28 -11.25
C ALA A 89 12.33 15.73 -11.20
N THR A 90 11.53 16.58 -10.57
CA THR A 90 11.99 17.90 -10.18
C THR A 90 13.01 17.65 -9.09
N ASP A 91 14.30 17.68 -9.45
CA ASP A 91 15.37 17.97 -8.50
C ASP A 91 14.85 19.09 -7.59
N ALA A 92 14.85 18.91 -6.27
CA ALA A 92 14.34 19.94 -5.36
C ALA A 92 15.48 20.73 -4.71
N PRO A 93 16.22 21.61 -5.42
CA PRO A 93 17.00 22.63 -4.77
C PRO A 93 16.07 23.79 -4.36
N GLY A 94 15.92 24.03 -3.05
CA GLY A 94 15.55 25.35 -2.54
C GLY A 94 14.18 25.55 -1.91
N PHE A 95 13.46 24.49 -1.53
CA PHE A 95 12.23 24.67 -0.73
C PHE A 95 12.55 25.00 0.73
N GLY A 96 11.85 25.99 1.28
CA GLY A 96 11.67 26.18 2.70
C GLY A 96 10.68 25.17 3.28
N LEU A 97 10.82 24.88 4.57
CA LEU A 97 9.84 24.05 5.28
C LEU A 97 8.46 24.71 5.18
N TYR A 98 7.46 23.93 4.79
CA TYR A 98 6.09 24.38 4.52
C TYR A 98 5.91 25.31 3.32
N ASP A 99 6.85 25.33 2.38
CA ASP A 99 6.57 25.94 1.07
C ASP A 99 5.38 25.23 0.41
N GLU A 100 4.42 26.03 -0.06
CA GLU A 100 3.27 25.52 -0.81
C GLU A 100 3.74 24.93 -2.14
N VAL A 101 3.31 23.70 -2.41
CA VAL A 101 3.59 22.98 -3.63
C VAL A 101 2.29 22.54 -4.29
N SER A 102 2.35 22.20 -5.58
CA SER A 102 1.19 21.64 -6.26
C SER A 102 0.76 20.34 -5.57
N PRO A 103 -0.55 20.12 -5.37
CA PRO A 103 -1.05 18.85 -4.85
C PRO A 103 -0.57 17.67 -5.70
N PRO A 104 -0.30 16.51 -5.09
CA PRO A 104 0.13 15.35 -5.84
C PRO A 104 -0.95 14.93 -6.84
N GLY A 105 -0.60 14.94 -8.12
CA GLY A 105 -1.44 14.32 -9.14
C GLY A 105 -1.50 12.80 -8.94
N VAL A 106 -2.69 12.23 -9.15
CA VAL A 106 -2.88 10.77 -9.26
C VAL A 106 -2.80 10.34 -10.73
N PRO A 107 -2.41 9.09 -11.02
CA PRO A 107 -2.48 8.54 -12.38
C PRO A 107 -3.89 8.59 -12.97
N SER A 108 -4.01 8.63 -14.29
CA SER A 108 -5.31 8.73 -14.99
C SER A 108 -6.13 7.43 -15.02
N GLY A 109 -5.60 6.33 -14.50
CA GLY A 109 -6.24 5.01 -14.54
C GLY A 109 -6.01 4.23 -13.25
N HIS A 110 -4.77 3.84 -12.97
CA HIS A 110 -4.42 3.12 -11.74
C HIS A 110 -2.95 3.32 -11.37
N THR A 111 -2.59 2.96 -10.14
CA THR A 111 -1.19 2.88 -9.70
C THR A 111 -0.45 1.70 -10.33
N ASP A 112 0.87 1.73 -10.38
CA ASP A 112 1.65 0.63 -10.97
C ASP A 112 1.42 -0.69 -10.22
N PRO A 113 1.41 -1.82 -10.94
CA PRO A 113 1.24 -3.13 -10.33
C PRO A 113 2.43 -3.47 -9.44
N PHE A 114 2.17 -4.27 -8.41
CA PHE A 114 3.20 -4.78 -7.50
C PHE A 114 3.02 -6.28 -7.26
N ALA A 115 4.15 -6.96 -7.03
CA ALA A 115 4.12 -8.32 -6.51
C ALA A 115 3.93 -8.28 -4.99
N SER A 116 3.17 -9.23 -4.44
CA SER A 116 2.94 -9.38 -2.99
C SER A 116 4.20 -9.73 -2.20
N SER A 117 5.30 -10.08 -2.87
CA SER A 117 6.61 -10.37 -2.26
C SER A 117 7.76 -10.09 -3.24
N GLY A 118 8.99 -10.07 -2.72
CA GLY A 118 10.20 -9.81 -3.52
C GLY A 118 10.54 -8.32 -3.61
N VAL A 119 11.37 -7.92 -4.57
CA VAL A 119 11.78 -6.51 -4.71
C VAL A 119 10.62 -5.69 -5.29
N LEU A 120 10.29 -4.55 -4.69
CA LEU A 120 9.34 -3.60 -5.29
C LEU A 120 9.99 -2.94 -6.51
N GLY A 121 9.28 -2.93 -7.64
CA GLY A 121 9.76 -2.33 -8.87
C GLY A 121 9.85 -0.80 -8.80
N ASN A 122 10.34 -0.20 -9.88
CA ASN A 122 10.14 1.23 -10.08
C ASN A 122 8.67 1.47 -10.42
N GLY A 123 8.09 2.54 -9.88
CA GLY A 123 6.70 2.89 -10.14
C GLY A 123 6.09 3.85 -9.14
N VAL A 124 4.82 4.14 -9.34
CA VAL A 124 3.97 4.98 -8.50
C VAL A 124 2.92 4.09 -7.83
N TYR A 125 2.91 4.11 -6.50
CA TYR A 125 2.13 3.22 -5.67
C TYR A 125 1.18 3.99 -4.75
N TRP A 126 0.02 3.41 -4.48
CA TRP A 126 -0.91 3.91 -3.48
C TRP A 126 -0.61 3.24 -2.16
N VAL A 127 -0.41 4.03 -1.12
CA VAL A 127 0.08 3.48 0.14
C VAL A 127 -0.58 4.10 1.37
N GLN A 128 -0.67 3.29 2.41
CA GLN A 128 -0.92 3.76 3.76
C GLN A 128 0.40 3.78 4.53
N TYR A 129 0.68 4.89 5.21
CA TYR A 129 1.88 5.03 6.03
C TYR A 129 1.55 4.80 7.51
N ASN A 130 1.96 3.64 8.00
CA ASN A 130 1.71 3.17 9.36
C ASN A 130 2.86 3.48 10.32
N GLY A 131 3.96 4.05 9.81
CA GLY A 131 5.16 4.39 10.58
C GLY A 131 4.90 5.27 11.80
N GLY A 132 5.93 5.70 12.52
CA GLY A 132 5.76 6.30 13.85
C GLY A 132 6.81 7.34 14.19
N GLU A 133 7.36 7.21 15.40
CA GLU A 133 8.44 8.04 15.94
C GLU A 133 9.77 7.87 15.18
N THR A 134 9.89 6.82 14.37
CA THR A 134 11.00 6.61 13.43
C THR A 134 10.49 6.83 12.01
N PHE A 135 11.20 7.67 11.23
CA PHE A 135 10.94 7.81 9.80
C PHE A 135 11.58 6.62 9.09
N THR A 136 10.89 5.49 9.15
CA THR A 136 11.28 4.21 8.58
C THR A 136 10.15 3.68 7.72
N PRO A 137 10.45 2.83 6.74
CA PRO A 137 9.42 2.14 5.98
C PRO A 137 8.57 1.30 6.92
N ASP A 138 7.29 1.63 6.96
CA ASP A 138 6.20 0.88 7.57
C ASP A 138 4.97 1.30 6.76
N ILE A 139 4.92 0.72 5.56
CA ILE A 139 4.11 1.17 4.44
C ILE A 139 3.34 -0.04 3.90
N GLU A 140 2.02 0.07 3.87
CA GLU A 140 1.16 -0.89 3.19
C GLU A 140 0.85 -0.37 1.79
N VAL A 141 1.23 -1.14 0.76
CA VAL A 141 0.94 -0.87 -0.64
C VAL A 141 -0.35 -1.58 -1.04
N THR A 142 -1.27 -0.85 -1.67
CA THR A 142 -2.52 -1.37 -2.23
C THR A 142 -2.71 -0.88 -3.66
N GLN A 143 -3.57 -1.55 -4.42
CA GLN A 143 -3.89 -1.13 -5.78
C GLN A 143 -4.99 -0.07 -5.74
N ALA A 144 -4.73 1.11 -6.30
CA ALA A 144 -5.75 2.14 -6.47
C ALA A 144 -6.10 2.33 -7.95
N PHE A 145 -7.37 2.62 -8.20
CA PHE A 145 -7.98 2.92 -9.48
C PHE A 145 -8.64 4.29 -9.44
N PHE A 146 -8.60 5.00 -10.56
CA PHE A 146 -9.03 6.38 -10.71
C PHE A 146 -9.90 6.55 -11.96
N GLY A 147 -10.73 7.58 -11.98
CA GLY A 147 -11.55 7.93 -13.14
C GLY A 147 -12.43 6.77 -13.64
N ALA A 148 -12.46 6.51 -14.94
CA ALA A 148 -13.31 5.46 -15.52
C ALA A 148 -12.95 4.04 -15.05
N GLU A 149 -11.69 3.78 -14.70
CA GLU A 149 -11.29 2.48 -14.15
C GLU A 149 -11.79 2.30 -12.71
N CYS A 150 -11.87 3.38 -11.93
CA CYS A 150 -12.46 3.35 -10.59
C CYS A 150 -13.90 2.83 -10.63
N GLU A 151 -14.75 3.41 -11.50
CA GLU A 151 -16.15 2.96 -11.67
C GLU A 151 -16.24 1.49 -12.06
N THR A 152 -15.38 1.05 -12.98
CA THR A 152 -15.38 -0.34 -13.48
C THR A 152 -14.97 -1.33 -12.40
N GLN A 153 -13.90 -1.02 -11.67
CA GLN A 153 -13.34 -1.92 -10.65
C GLN A 153 -14.19 -1.94 -9.39
N ALA A 154 -14.73 -0.80 -8.95
CA ALA A 154 -15.66 -0.74 -7.84
C ALA A 154 -16.91 -1.59 -8.13
N ALA A 155 -17.51 -1.44 -9.33
CA ALA A 155 -18.66 -2.26 -9.73
C ALA A 155 -18.33 -3.77 -9.77
N ALA A 156 -17.13 -4.14 -10.24
CA ALA A 156 -16.68 -5.53 -10.25
C ALA A 156 -16.49 -6.11 -8.84
N ALA A 157 -16.09 -5.28 -7.88
CA ALA A 157 -15.96 -5.64 -6.47
C ALA A 157 -17.30 -5.57 -5.69
N GLY A 158 -18.37 -5.06 -6.30
CA GLY A 158 -19.66 -4.85 -5.64
C GLY A 158 -19.68 -3.63 -4.71
N ASP A 159 -18.87 -2.62 -5.01
CA ASP A 159 -18.69 -1.39 -4.26
C ASP A 159 -18.94 -0.15 -5.14
N GLU A 160 -18.84 1.05 -4.56
CA GLU A 160 -18.99 2.33 -5.25
C GLU A 160 -17.64 3.06 -5.41
N CYS A 161 -17.46 3.74 -6.55
CA CYS A 161 -16.31 4.61 -6.78
C CYS A 161 -16.53 5.93 -6.03
N LEU A 162 -15.95 6.08 -4.84
CA LEU A 162 -16.08 7.29 -4.02
C LEU A 162 -14.94 8.26 -4.31
N ASN A 163 -15.27 9.54 -4.51
CA ASN A 163 -14.29 10.61 -4.75
C ASN A 163 -13.34 10.32 -5.93
N ASP A 164 -13.82 9.65 -6.98
CA ASP A 164 -13.04 9.20 -8.14
C ASP A 164 -11.86 8.27 -7.80
N ILE A 165 -11.89 7.61 -6.64
CA ILE A 165 -10.85 6.70 -6.16
C ILE A 165 -11.49 5.40 -5.67
N PHE A 166 -10.98 4.27 -6.16
CA PHE A 166 -11.32 2.95 -5.65
C PHE A 166 -10.03 2.22 -5.27
N VAL A 167 -9.92 1.83 -4.01
CA VAL A 167 -8.75 1.11 -3.48
C VAL A 167 -9.14 -0.33 -3.27
N LEU A 168 -8.42 -1.23 -3.91
CA LEU A 168 -8.59 -2.66 -3.75
C LEU A 168 -7.70 -3.14 -2.59
N GLY A 169 -8.32 -3.58 -1.50
CA GLY A 169 -7.62 -4.02 -0.29
C GLY A 169 -6.81 -5.31 -0.47
N ASP A 170 -7.14 -6.13 -1.47
CA ASP A 170 -6.41 -7.37 -1.79
C ASP A 170 -6.09 -7.46 -3.30
N PRO A 171 -4.84 -7.72 -3.70
CA PRO A 171 -3.69 -7.96 -2.83
C PRO A 171 -3.17 -6.67 -2.18
N SER A 172 -2.61 -6.79 -0.98
CA SER A 172 -1.75 -5.77 -0.37
C SER A 172 -0.32 -6.27 -0.17
N ARG A 173 0.61 -5.35 0.11
CA ARG A 173 2.00 -5.67 0.43
C ARG A 173 2.54 -4.72 1.49
N GLU A 174 3.10 -5.31 2.54
CA GLU A 174 3.92 -4.58 3.51
C GLU A 174 5.31 -4.29 2.95
N ILE A 175 5.80 -3.07 3.20
CA ILE A 175 7.13 -2.60 2.85
C ILE A 175 7.83 -2.17 4.14
N ASP A 176 8.75 -3.02 4.58
CA ASP A 176 9.69 -2.78 5.67
C ASP A 176 11.15 -2.66 5.17
N ASP A 177 11.38 -3.00 3.90
CA ASP A 177 12.71 -3.21 3.31
C ASP A 177 13.16 -2.13 2.32
N LEU A 178 12.27 -1.22 1.90
CA LEU A 178 12.56 -0.20 0.90
C LEU A 178 12.89 1.15 1.56
N PRO A 179 14.17 1.57 1.62
CA PRO A 179 14.56 2.80 2.30
C PRO A 179 14.10 4.06 1.52
N PHE A 180 13.91 5.16 2.26
CA PHE A 180 13.80 6.48 1.66
C PHE A 180 15.14 6.95 1.08
N ALA A 181 15.10 7.64 -0.05
CA ALA A 181 16.26 8.34 -0.59
C ALA A 181 16.67 9.50 0.35
N ASP A 182 17.96 9.84 0.37
CA ASP A 182 18.50 10.93 1.20
C ASP A 182 17.85 12.29 0.88
N ASP A 183 17.41 12.47 -0.37
CA ASP A 183 16.79 13.67 -0.92
C ASP A 183 15.31 13.46 -1.30
N VAL A 184 14.63 12.53 -0.61
CA VAL A 184 13.20 12.25 -0.86
C VAL A 184 12.36 13.54 -0.91
N PHE A 185 11.56 13.68 -1.98
CA PHE A 185 10.57 14.74 -2.08
C PHE A 185 9.34 14.37 -1.24
N LEU A 186 9.12 15.06 -0.13
CA LEU A 186 8.08 14.73 0.83
C LEU A 186 7.08 15.87 1.00
N THR A 187 5.79 15.55 0.92
CA THR A 187 4.73 16.55 1.08
C THR A 187 3.62 16.05 2.00
N VAL A 188 3.05 16.96 2.78
CA VAL A 188 1.83 16.74 3.57
C VAL A 188 0.68 17.57 3.04
N ALA A 189 -0.54 17.08 3.21
CA ALA A 189 -1.75 17.80 2.88
C ALA A 189 -2.33 18.48 4.12
N ASP A 190 -2.91 19.66 3.93
CA ASP A 190 -3.70 20.35 4.94
C ASP A 190 -5.19 20.11 4.68
N ALA A 191 -5.87 19.47 5.63
CA ALA A 191 -7.29 19.16 5.54
C ALA A 191 -8.17 20.41 5.44
N ASN A 192 -7.75 21.53 6.03
CA ASN A 192 -8.55 22.76 6.08
C ASN A 192 -8.46 23.56 4.79
N THR A 193 -7.25 23.66 4.22
CA THR A 193 -6.98 24.50 3.04
C THR A 193 -6.90 23.71 1.73
N GLN A 194 -6.84 22.38 1.81
CA GLN A 194 -6.66 21.48 0.66
C GLN A 194 -5.35 21.73 -0.12
N LYS A 195 -4.39 22.38 0.55
CA LYS A 195 -3.06 22.66 0.00
C LYS A 195 -2.09 21.54 0.36
N SER A 196 -1.03 21.44 -0.42
CA SER A 196 0.10 20.57 -0.15
C SER A 196 1.33 21.40 0.19
N TYR A 197 2.08 20.94 1.18
CA TYR A 197 3.26 21.62 1.68
C TYR A 197 4.45 20.67 1.65
N TRP A 198 5.58 21.16 1.16
CA TRP A 198 6.83 20.43 1.26
C TRP A 198 7.32 20.41 2.71
N ILE A 199 7.75 19.24 3.18
CA ILE A 199 8.33 19.09 4.53
C ILE A 199 9.53 18.14 4.50
N THR A 200 10.26 18.07 5.60
CA THR A 200 11.37 17.11 5.77
C THR A 200 10.92 15.82 6.45
N PRO A 201 11.71 14.73 6.34
CA PRO A 201 11.54 13.53 7.15
C PRO A 201 11.43 13.78 8.66
N ASP A 202 12.24 14.70 9.20
CA ASP A 202 12.18 15.08 10.61
C ASP A 202 10.84 15.74 10.97
N GLU A 203 10.38 16.65 10.10
CA GLU A 203 9.10 17.33 10.31
C GLU A 203 7.92 16.36 10.19
N LEU A 204 7.98 15.34 9.32
CA LEU A 204 6.91 14.34 9.25
C LEU A 204 6.69 13.64 10.60
N ARG A 205 7.76 13.38 11.36
CA ARG A 205 7.65 12.81 12.72
C ARG A 205 6.96 13.79 13.66
N SER A 206 7.33 15.06 13.60
CA SER A 206 6.74 16.14 14.41
C SER A 206 5.24 16.32 14.14
N VAL A 207 4.82 16.40 12.87
CA VAL A 207 3.40 16.58 12.51
C VAL A 207 2.54 15.39 12.91
N ARG A 208 3.05 14.15 12.76
CA ARG A 208 2.33 12.93 13.16
C ARG A 208 2.22 12.80 14.68
N ALA A 209 3.16 13.38 15.42
CA ALA A 209 3.05 13.57 16.87
C ALA A 209 2.17 14.77 17.26
N SER A 210 1.38 15.33 16.33
CA SER A 210 0.54 16.53 16.54
C SER A 210 1.33 17.73 17.08
N SER A 211 2.61 17.80 16.75
CA SER A 211 3.54 18.83 17.24
C SER A 211 4.34 19.43 16.07
N PRO A 212 3.67 19.98 15.03
CA PRO A 212 4.36 20.63 13.91
C PRO A 212 5.29 21.74 14.44
N SER A 213 6.41 21.96 13.74
CA SER A 213 7.32 23.06 14.07
C SER A 213 6.73 24.43 13.74
N ASP A 214 7.29 25.48 14.35
CA ASP A 214 6.83 26.88 14.22
C ASP A 214 6.57 27.38 12.78
N PRO A 215 7.31 26.95 11.73
CA PRO A 215 7.03 27.39 10.36
C PRO A 215 5.72 26.84 9.76
N ALA A 216 5.03 25.92 10.45
CA ALA A 216 3.78 25.37 9.98
C ALA A 216 2.71 26.47 9.79
N PRO A 217 1.85 26.35 8.76
CA PRO A 217 0.74 27.28 8.56
C PRO A 217 -0.17 27.37 9.79
N ASP A 218 -0.72 28.56 10.04
CA ASP A 218 -1.65 28.78 11.14
C ASP A 218 -2.84 27.81 11.06
N GLY A 219 -3.06 27.05 12.14
CA GLY A 219 -4.15 26.08 12.23
C GLY A 219 -3.90 24.77 11.47
N TYR A 220 -2.69 24.55 10.97
CA TYR A 220 -2.31 23.26 10.38
C TYR A 220 -2.51 22.12 11.39
N GLY A 221 -3.18 21.06 10.93
CA GLY A 221 -3.38 19.84 11.68
C GLY A 221 -3.14 18.64 10.77
N PHE A 222 -2.33 17.69 11.24
CA PHE A 222 -2.09 16.47 10.50
C PHE A 222 -3.38 15.65 10.39
N ALA A 223 -3.71 15.24 9.17
CA ALA A 223 -4.80 14.31 8.88
C ALA A 223 -4.22 13.00 8.34
N SER A 224 -4.85 11.88 8.69
CA SER A 224 -4.42 10.54 8.25
C SER A 224 -4.89 10.21 6.84
N PHE A 225 -4.61 11.11 5.89
CA PHE A 225 -4.86 10.89 4.48
C PHE A 225 -3.92 9.81 3.90
N PRO A 226 -4.34 9.15 2.80
CA PRO A 226 -3.49 8.21 2.08
C PRO A 226 -2.30 8.91 1.41
N TRP A 227 -1.34 8.12 0.97
CA TRP A 227 -0.10 8.58 0.38
C TRP A 227 0.10 8.00 -1.01
N LYS A 228 0.79 8.78 -1.84
CA LYS A 228 1.36 8.33 -3.10
C LYS A 228 2.87 8.20 -2.92
N MET A 229 3.39 7.01 -3.18
CA MET A 229 4.80 6.69 -3.08
C MET A 229 5.39 6.48 -4.48
N THR A 230 6.53 7.08 -4.78
CA THR A 230 7.29 6.79 -6.01
C THR A 230 8.56 6.04 -5.66
N GLY A 231 8.65 4.79 -6.11
CA GLY A 231 9.84 3.95 -5.98
C GLY A 231 10.74 4.08 -7.21
N GLN A 232 12.04 4.27 -6.99
CA GLN A 232 13.03 4.30 -8.06
C GLN A 232 14.38 3.78 -7.57
N GLY A 233 14.98 2.87 -8.34
CA GLY A 233 16.33 2.37 -8.07
C GLY A 233 16.47 1.64 -6.73
N GLY A 234 15.37 1.05 -6.23
CA GLY A 234 15.36 0.39 -4.91
C GLY A 234 15.27 1.35 -3.72
N THR A 235 14.80 2.58 -3.94
CA THR A 235 14.55 3.58 -2.88
C THR A 235 13.23 4.31 -3.11
N ILE A 236 12.70 4.95 -2.07
CA ILE A 236 11.54 5.85 -2.16
C ILE A 236 12.04 7.27 -2.45
N VAL A 237 11.76 7.78 -3.65
CA VAL A 237 12.22 9.11 -4.12
C VAL A 237 11.16 10.21 -3.97
N LYS A 238 9.87 9.85 -3.94
CA LYS A 238 8.78 10.78 -3.61
C LYS A 238 7.80 10.13 -2.64
N PHE A 239 7.33 10.90 -1.67
CA PHE A 239 6.35 10.46 -0.69
C PHE A 239 5.36 11.60 -0.39
N GLU A 240 4.22 11.55 -1.06
CA GLU A 240 3.32 12.69 -1.17
C GLU A 240 1.95 12.35 -0.58
N GLN A 241 1.53 13.04 0.47
CA GLN A 241 0.21 12.84 1.04
C GLN A 241 -0.88 13.39 0.10
N VAL A 242 -1.88 12.56 -0.18
CA VAL A 242 -2.96 12.88 -1.12
C VAL A 242 -4.19 13.31 -0.31
N TRP A 243 -4.60 14.57 -0.44
CA TRP A 243 -5.85 15.02 0.14
C TRP A 243 -7.04 14.27 -0.49
N VAL A 244 -7.92 13.72 0.34
CA VAL A 244 -9.15 13.05 -0.09
C VAL A 244 -10.34 13.66 0.68
N PRO A 245 -11.43 14.06 0.01
CA PRO A 245 -12.59 14.69 0.64
C PRO A 245 -13.41 13.76 1.55
#